data_AF-A0A946KXP2-F1
#
_entry.id   AF-A0A946KXP2-F1
#
_cell.length_a   1.000
_cell.length_b   1.000
_cell.length_c   1.000
_cell.angle_alpha   90.00
_cell.angle_beta   90.00
_cell.angle_gamma   90.00
#
_symmetry.space_group_name_H-M   'P 1'
#
loop_
_entity.id
_entity.type
_entity.pdbx_description
1 polymer ?
#
loop_
_entity_poly.entity_id
_entity_poly.type
_entity_poly.pdbx_seq_one_letter_code
_entity_poly.pdbx_strand_id
1 'polypeptide(L)'
;MDIVLGSIAALIGVGFTLELLLKSFRSKKPYIISWTVAVFMYTVATIALVSGLINGWNYINFGIFYFFGGITNVPAFGIGSAYLIFDDNKVNVISGLYVLFVLGAMFSIFTSGIPDFSNIQGIPEGSQLYEISGPRMWAILGNSFGSISLVGIAAYSIYKFRRVDEDLVTTNVLIVVGSFSPALSGVLLALGDSASKTLSLLVGMFLIYLGYRVSQRPKI
;
A
#
# COMPACT_ATOMS: atom_id res chain seq x y z
N MET A 1 -14.37 -17.71 -0.95
CA MET A 1 -14.18 -16.78 0.20
C MET A 1 -13.34 -15.57 -0.21
N ASP A 2 -12.19 -15.77 -0.88
CA ASP A 2 -11.29 -14.67 -1.27
C ASP A 2 -11.90 -13.59 -2.16
N ILE A 3 -12.74 -13.97 -3.13
CA ILE A 3 -13.46 -13.00 -3.99
C ILE A 3 -14.31 -12.06 -3.14
N VAL A 4 -15.02 -12.58 -2.14
CA VAL A 4 -15.89 -11.79 -1.26
C VAL A 4 -15.06 -10.85 -0.39
N LEU A 5 -14.02 -11.35 0.26
CA LEU A 5 -13.12 -10.55 1.10
C LEU A 5 -12.44 -9.44 0.30
N GLY A 6 -11.90 -9.78 -0.87
CA GLY A 6 -11.28 -8.81 -1.78
C GLY A 6 -12.28 -7.76 -2.29
N SER A 7 -13.52 -8.16 -2.59
CA SER A 7 -14.57 -7.23 -3.03
C SER A 7 -14.96 -6.25 -1.91
N ILE A 8 -15.07 -6.73 -0.67
CA ILE A 8 -15.32 -5.85 0.50
C ILE A 8 -14.15 -4.88 0.69
N ALA A 9 -12.91 -5.38 0.61
CA ALA A 9 -11.71 -4.54 0.72
C ALA A 9 -11.67 -3.46 -0.37
N ALA A 10 -12.00 -3.81 -1.61
CA ALA A 10 -12.09 -2.88 -2.73
C ALA A 10 -13.18 -1.82 -2.50
N LEU A 11 -14.36 -2.21 -2.02
CA LEU A 11 -15.46 -1.27 -1.72
C LEU A 11 -15.07 -0.26 -0.64
N ILE A 12 -14.43 -0.73 0.45
CA ILE A 12 -13.89 0.15 1.50
C ILE A 12 -12.83 1.08 0.91
N GLY A 13 -11.90 0.53 0.11
CA GLY A 13 -10.85 1.30 -0.55
C GLY A 13 -11.38 2.39 -1.48
N VAL A 14 -12.43 2.11 -2.26
CA VAL A 14 -13.10 3.10 -3.12
C VAL A 14 -13.69 4.22 -2.25
N GLY A 15 -14.44 3.88 -1.21
CA GLY A 15 -15.01 4.88 -0.29
C GLY A 15 -13.94 5.76 0.35
N PHE A 16 -12.87 5.14 0.86
CA PHE A 16 -11.76 5.85 1.47
C PHE A 16 -11.00 6.74 0.47
N THR A 17 -10.77 6.23 -0.74
CA THR A 17 -10.12 6.99 -1.82
C THR A 17 -10.93 8.23 -2.18
N LEU A 18 -12.25 8.08 -2.36
CA LEU A 18 -13.14 9.20 -2.68
C LEU A 18 -13.17 10.25 -1.55
N GLU A 19 -13.22 9.80 -0.29
CA GLU A 19 -13.19 10.70 0.87
C GLU A 19 -11.90 11.53 0.91
N LEU A 20 -10.73 10.88 0.76
CA LEU A 20 -9.44 11.56 0.72
C LEU A 20 -9.28 12.46 -0.52
N LEU A 21 -9.77 12.01 -1.67
CA LEU A 21 -9.71 12.78 -2.92
C LEU A 21 -10.51 14.08 -2.80
N LEU A 22 -11.75 14.01 -2.30
CA LEU A 22 -12.57 15.20 -2.05
C LEU A 22 -11.90 16.15 -1.05
N LYS A 23 -11.28 15.59 0.00
CA LYS A 23 -10.53 16.38 0.99
C LYS A 23 -9.26 17.01 0.38
N SER A 24 -8.60 16.33 -0.54
CA SER A 24 -7.40 16.81 -1.24
C SER A 24 -7.72 18.04 -2.10
N PHE A 25 -8.85 18.04 -2.80
CA PHE A 25 -9.28 19.21 -3.58
C PHE A 25 -9.60 20.44 -2.72
N ARG A 26 -10.17 20.23 -1.54
CA ARG A 26 -10.52 21.31 -0.61
C ARG A 26 -9.31 21.90 0.10
N SER A 27 -8.40 21.05 0.56
CA SER A 27 -7.29 21.44 1.44
C SER A 27 -5.98 21.74 0.71
N LYS A 28 -5.75 21.10 -0.45
CA LYS A 28 -4.52 21.17 -1.26
C LYS A 28 -3.24 20.87 -0.48
N LYS A 29 -3.33 20.18 0.66
CA LYS A 29 -2.17 19.86 1.50
C LYS A 29 -1.39 18.69 0.88
N PRO A 30 -0.05 18.79 0.71
CA PRO A 30 0.76 17.74 0.09
C PRO A 30 0.56 16.36 0.71
N TYR A 31 0.55 16.25 2.05
CA TYR A 31 0.34 14.97 2.72
C TYR A 31 -1.00 14.32 2.34
N ILE A 32 -2.08 15.10 2.23
CA ILE A 32 -3.41 14.56 1.88
C ILE A 32 -3.37 14.02 0.46
N ILE A 33 -2.73 14.73 -0.47
CA ILE A 33 -2.59 14.30 -1.86
C ILE A 33 -1.79 12.99 -1.93
N SER A 34 -0.63 12.91 -1.25
CA SER A 34 0.19 11.69 -1.23
C SER A 34 -0.54 10.50 -0.61
N TRP A 35 -1.28 10.71 0.48
CA TRP A 35 -2.11 9.67 1.09
C TRP A 35 -3.26 9.24 0.16
N THR A 36 -3.90 10.16 -0.56
CA THR A 36 -4.90 9.81 -1.59
C THR A 36 -4.29 8.91 -2.66
N VAL A 37 -3.09 9.24 -3.15
CA VAL A 37 -2.41 8.43 -4.17
C VAL A 37 -2.12 7.02 -3.64
N ALA A 38 -1.60 6.89 -2.42
CA ALA A 38 -1.33 5.59 -1.81
C ALA A 38 -2.61 4.75 -1.65
N VAL A 39 -3.67 5.31 -1.08
CA VAL A 39 -4.95 4.59 -0.90
C VAL A 39 -5.56 4.23 -2.26
N PHE A 40 -5.47 5.10 -3.27
CA PHE A 40 -5.91 4.79 -4.63
C PHE A 40 -5.13 3.61 -5.22
N MET A 41 -3.80 3.58 -5.09
CA MET A 41 -2.97 2.46 -5.54
C MET A 41 -3.37 1.15 -4.85
N TYR A 42 -3.59 1.19 -3.53
CA TYR A 42 -4.07 0.04 -2.78
C TYR A 42 -5.43 -0.46 -3.32
N THR A 43 -6.38 0.45 -3.55
CA THR A 43 -7.70 0.14 -4.09
C THR A 43 -7.61 -0.49 -5.48
N VAL A 44 -6.84 0.11 -6.39
CA VAL A 44 -6.65 -0.41 -7.76
C VAL A 44 -5.99 -1.78 -7.74
N ALA A 45 -4.97 -1.99 -6.91
CA ALA A 45 -4.35 -3.29 -6.74
C ALA A 45 -5.34 -4.34 -6.23
N THR A 46 -6.21 -3.96 -5.29
CA THR A 46 -7.22 -4.86 -4.73
C THR A 46 -8.29 -5.22 -5.76
N ILE A 47 -8.72 -4.25 -6.60
CA ILE A 47 -9.64 -4.50 -7.72
C ILE A 47 -8.99 -5.45 -8.75
N ALA A 48 -7.72 -5.22 -9.09
CA ALA A 48 -6.97 -6.08 -10.01
C ALA A 48 -6.83 -7.51 -9.46
N LEU A 49 -6.62 -7.65 -8.15
CA LEU A 49 -6.61 -8.94 -7.48
C LEU A 49 -7.96 -9.65 -7.61
N VAL A 50 -9.08 -8.96 -7.33
CA VAL A 50 -10.42 -9.55 -7.46
C VAL A 50 -10.71 -9.93 -8.92
N SER A 51 -10.32 -9.09 -9.87
CA SER A 51 -10.40 -9.38 -11.30
C SER A 51 -9.61 -10.64 -11.67
N GLY A 52 -8.39 -10.81 -11.13
CA GLY A 52 -7.57 -12.02 -11.31
C GLY A 52 -8.21 -13.27 -10.71
N LEU A 53 -8.87 -13.15 -9.56
CA LEU A 53 -9.59 -14.27 -8.93
C LEU A 53 -10.83 -14.70 -9.71
N ILE A 54 -11.53 -13.77 -10.38
CA ILE A 54 -12.76 -14.06 -11.14
C ILE A 54 -12.44 -14.56 -12.54
N ASN A 55 -11.53 -13.87 -13.23
CA ASN A 55 -11.27 -14.06 -14.67
C ASN A 55 -10.01 -14.90 -14.95
N GLY A 56 -9.28 -15.30 -13.92
CA GLY A 56 -7.95 -15.90 -14.05
C GLY A 56 -6.83 -14.86 -14.11
N TRP A 57 -5.63 -15.29 -13.73
CA TRP A 57 -4.44 -14.46 -13.72
C TRP A 57 -3.85 -14.34 -15.12
N ASN A 58 -3.49 -13.10 -15.46
CA ASN A 58 -2.82 -12.76 -16.69
C ASN A 58 -1.85 -11.59 -16.44
N TYR A 59 -1.06 -11.25 -17.44
CA TYR A 59 -0.06 -10.19 -17.37
C TYR A 59 -0.64 -8.85 -16.90
N ILE A 60 -1.85 -8.49 -17.31
CA ILE A 60 -2.46 -7.20 -16.98
C ILE A 60 -2.92 -7.18 -15.51
N ASN A 61 -3.75 -8.14 -15.09
CA ASN A 61 -4.28 -8.19 -13.73
C ASN A 61 -3.15 -8.32 -12.70
N PHE A 62 -2.19 -9.22 -12.96
CA PHE A 62 -1.04 -9.38 -12.08
C PHE A 62 -0.11 -8.16 -12.13
N GLY A 63 0.14 -7.61 -13.32
CA GLY A 63 0.96 -6.40 -13.48
C GLY A 63 0.42 -5.22 -12.68
N ILE A 64 -0.88 -4.95 -12.75
CA ILE A 64 -1.54 -3.89 -11.98
C ILE A 64 -1.48 -4.19 -10.47
N PHE A 65 -1.83 -5.41 -10.06
CA PHE A 65 -1.80 -5.84 -8.66
C PHE A 65 -0.39 -5.69 -8.06
N TYR A 66 0.62 -6.19 -8.76
CA TYR A 66 2.00 -6.21 -8.31
C TYR A 66 2.67 -4.83 -8.37
N PHE A 67 2.43 -4.05 -9.44
CA PHE A 67 3.00 -2.71 -9.58
C PHE A 67 2.45 -1.75 -8.52
N PHE A 68 1.13 -1.67 -8.40
CA PHE A 68 0.54 -0.79 -7.41
C PHE A 68 0.70 -1.35 -6.00
N GLY A 69 0.21 -2.56 -5.74
CA GLY A 69 0.20 -3.12 -4.39
C GLY A 69 1.57 -3.56 -3.88
N GLY A 70 2.36 -4.21 -4.74
CA GLY A 70 3.63 -4.84 -4.37
C GLY A 70 4.86 -3.93 -4.45
N ILE A 71 4.87 -2.92 -5.33
CA ILE A 71 6.06 -2.09 -5.58
C ILE A 71 5.90 -0.65 -5.08
N THR A 72 4.84 0.05 -5.52
CA THR A 72 4.79 1.52 -5.44
C THR A 72 4.01 2.07 -4.25
N ASN A 73 3.05 1.30 -3.72
CA ASN A 73 2.10 1.76 -2.71
C ASN A 73 2.74 2.10 -1.35
N VAL A 74 3.59 1.22 -0.80
CA VAL A 74 4.21 1.45 0.52
C VAL A 74 5.12 2.69 0.53
N PRO A 75 5.97 2.93 -0.49
CA PRO A 75 6.68 4.22 -0.64
C PRO A 75 5.75 5.44 -0.64
N ALA A 76 4.61 5.39 -1.34
CA ALA A 76 3.66 6.49 -1.39
C ALA A 76 3.09 6.84 0.00
N PHE A 77 2.75 5.83 0.80
CA PHE A 77 2.36 6.03 2.21
C PHE A 77 3.49 6.65 3.04
N GLY A 78 4.73 6.21 2.82
CA GLY A 78 5.92 6.77 3.47
C GLY A 78 6.09 8.26 3.17
N ILE A 79 5.91 8.69 1.92
CA ILE A 79 5.96 10.09 1.49
C ILE A 79 4.84 10.91 2.14
N GLY A 80 3.61 10.39 2.13
CA GLY A 80 2.49 11.07 2.78
C GLY A 80 2.73 11.28 4.28
N SER A 81 3.39 10.33 4.93
CA SER A 81 3.78 10.44 6.34
C SER A 81 4.94 11.43 6.54
N ALA A 82 5.89 11.49 5.59
CA ALA A 82 7.03 12.40 5.64
C ALA A 82 6.59 13.87 5.60
N TYR A 83 5.60 14.23 4.78
CA TYR A 83 5.02 15.57 4.74
C TYR A 83 4.34 16.02 6.05
N LEU A 84 4.09 15.11 7.00
CA LEU A 84 3.52 15.46 8.31
C LEU A 84 4.59 15.86 9.35
N ILE A 85 5.85 15.49 9.14
CA ILE A 85 6.92 15.66 10.14
C ILE A 85 8.08 16.50 9.61
N PHE A 86 8.45 16.32 8.35
CA PHE A 86 9.62 16.94 7.76
C PHE A 86 9.26 18.17 6.93
N ASP A 87 10.28 18.96 6.62
CA ASP A 87 10.14 20.14 5.77
C ASP A 87 9.68 19.78 4.35
N ASP A 88 8.68 20.50 3.85
CA ASP A 88 8.04 20.26 2.56
C ASP A 88 9.04 20.25 1.39
N ASN A 89 10.09 21.10 1.41
CA ASN A 89 11.05 21.15 0.31
C ASN A 89 11.87 19.87 0.22
N LYS A 90 12.27 19.31 1.36
CA LYS A 90 12.99 18.03 1.42
C LYS A 90 12.12 16.88 0.95
N VAL A 91 10.86 16.86 1.39
CA VAL A 91 9.92 15.81 0.97
C VAL A 91 9.57 15.95 -0.50
N ASN A 92 9.48 17.16 -1.07
CA ASN A 92 9.30 17.37 -2.50
C ASN A 92 10.44 16.76 -3.35
N VAL A 93 11.69 16.85 -2.91
CA VAL A 93 12.82 16.19 -3.57
C VAL A 93 12.65 14.66 -3.53
N ILE A 94 12.28 14.11 -2.36
CA ILE A 94 12.03 12.68 -2.19
C ILE A 94 10.84 12.23 -3.06
N SER A 95 9.78 13.02 -3.15
CA SER A 95 8.64 12.78 -4.04
C SER A 95 9.08 12.74 -5.51
N GLY A 96 10.00 13.61 -5.93
CA GLY A 96 10.60 13.57 -7.26
C GLY A 96 11.39 12.27 -7.51
N LEU A 97 12.21 11.85 -6.54
CA LEU A 97 12.94 10.57 -6.61
C LEU A 97 11.99 9.37 -6.65
N TYR A 98 10.86 9.46 -5.95
CA TYR A 98 9.82 8.43 -6.01
C TYR A 98 9.16 8.35 -7.38
N VAL A 99 8.93 9.46 -8.08
CA VAL A 99 8.46 9.43 -9.47
C VAL A 99 9.47 8.69 -10.36
N LEU A 100 10.77 8.95 -10.21
CA LEU A 100 11.81 8.22 -10.94
C LEU A 100 11.81 6.72 -10.58
N PHE A 101 11.60 6.38 -9.31
CA PHE A 101 11.45 5.01 -8.85
C PHE A 101 10.25 4.31 -9.50
N VAL A 102 9.09 4.97 -9.57
CA VAL A 102 7.88 4.46 -10.24
C VAL A 102 8.13 4.21 -11.72
N LEU A 103 8.80 5.15 -12.41
CA LEU A 103 9.18 5.00 -13.82
C LEU A 103 10.15 3.84 -14.03
N GLY A 104 11.16 3.69 -13.17
CA GLY A 104 12.12 2.59 -13.22
C GLY A 104 11.47 1.22 -12.97
N ALA A 105 10.58 1.12 -11.97
CA ALA A 105 9.80 -0.08 -11.71
C ALA A 105 8.90 -0.45 -12.90
N MET A 106 8.26 0.55 -13.53
CA MET A 106 7.42 0.34 -14.70
C MET A 106 8.24 -0.15 -15.90
N PHE A 107 9.39 0.49 -16.16
CA PHE A 107 10.34 0.04 -17.18
C PHE A 107 10.80 -1.40 -16.93
N SER A 108 11.06 -1.76 -15.67
CA SER A 108 11.47 -3.11 -15.30
C SER A 108 10.40 -4.16 -15.57
N ILE A 109 9.11 -3.85 -15.38
CA ILE A 109 8.00 -4.76 -15.72
C ILE A 109 7.90 -4.95 -17.24
N PHE A 110 8.01 -3.88 -18.02
CA PHE A 110 7.90 -3.97 -19.48
C PHE A 110 9.07 -4.70 -20.12
N THR A 111 10.26 -4.65 -19.52
CA THR A 111 11.47 -5.28 -20.05
C THR A 111 11.72 -6.70 -19.54
N SER A 112 11.02 -7.14 -18.49
CA SER A 112 11.14 -8.52 -17.98
C SER A 112 10.43 -9.59 -18.82
N GLY A 113 9.75 -9.19 -19.90
CA GLY A 113 8.94 -10.09 -20.71
C GLY A 113 7.60 -10.46 -20.05
N ILE A 114 6.81 -11.25 -20.77
CA ILE A 114 5.51 -11.73 -20.30
C ILE A 114 5.74 -13.02 -19.49
N PRO A 115 5.42 -13.04 -18.19
CA PRO A 115 5.62 -14.22 -17.36
C PRO A 115 4.58 -15.30 -17.66
N ASP A 116 4.94 -16.56 -17.44
CA ASP A 116 4.06 -17.71 -17.63
C ASP A 116 3.20 -17.96 -16.38
N PHE A 117 1.88 -18.00 -16.57
CA PHE A 117 0.90 -18.23 -15.51
C PHE A 117 0.39 -19.68 -15.46
N SER A 118 0.84 -20.55 -16.38
CA SER A 118 0.30 -21.91 -16.56
C SER A 118 0.36 -22.79 -15.29
N ASN A 119 1.38 -22.60 -14.47
CA ASN A 119 1.63 -23.38 -13.26
C ASN A 119 1.26 -22.65 -11.95
N ILE A 120 0.59 -21.51 -12.04
CA ILE A 120 0.24 -20.73 -10.86
C ILE A 120 -1.07 -21.22 -10.25
N GLN A 121 -1.01 -21.60 -8.97
CA GLN A 121 -2.19 -21.89 -8.17
C GLN A 121 -2.43 -20.76 -7.16
N GLY A 122 -3.70 -20.36 -7.02
CA GLY A 122 -4.08 -19.31 -6.08
C GLY A 122 -3.69 -17.91 -6.54
N ILE A 123 -3.21 -17.08 -5.60
CA ILE A 123 -2.82 -15.69 -5.84
C ILE A 123 -1.31 -15.68 -6.17
N PRO A 124 -0.89 -15.24 -7.38
CA PRO A 124 0.51 -15.24 -7.79
C PRO A 124 1.36 -14.31 -6.93
N GLU A 125 2.59 -14.74 -6.71
CA GLU A 125 3.63 -13.92 -6.12
C GLU A 125 4.65 -13.45 -7.15
N GLY A 126 5.27 -12.30 -6.88
CA GLY A 126 6.40 -11.81 -7.68
C GLY A 126 7.55 -12.82 -7.76
N SER A 127 7.77 -13.60 -6.71
CA SER A 127 8.79 -14.65 -6.62
C SER A 127 8.59 -15.80 -7.62
N GLN A 128 7.34 -16.09 -7.99
CA GLN A 128 6.97 -17.15 -8.93
C GLN A 128 7.09 -16.71 -10.39
N LEU A 129 6.97 -15.40 -10.65
CA LEU A 129 6.82 -14.85 -12.01
C LEU A 129 8.03 -14.03 -12.48
N TYR A 130 8.86 -13.55 -11.56
CA TYR A 130 9.99 -12.69 -11.89
C TYR A 130 11.27 -13.11 -11.18
N GLU A 131 12.40 -12.84 -11.82
CA GLU A 131 13.71 -12.94 -11.20
C GLU A 131 13.98 -11.77 -10.25
N ILE A 132 14.93 -11.94 -9.33
CA ILE A 132 15.31 -10.91 -8.36
C ILE A 132 15.83 -9.65 -9.07
N SER A 133 16.57 -9.80 -10.16
CA SER A 133 17.15 -8.71 -10.97
C SER A 133 16.11 -7.79 -11.65
N GLY A 134 14.85 -8.25 -11.76
CA GLY A 134 13.77 -7.53 -12.43
C GLY A 134 12.79 -6.83 -11.47
N PRO A 135 11.47 -6.93 -11.71
CA PRO A 135 10.45 -6.26 -10.89
C PRO A 135 10.50 -6.57 -9.39
N ARG A 136 11.11 -7.70 -8.99
CA ARG A 136 11.30 -8.05 -7.58
C ARG A 136 12.30 -7.15 -6.86
N MET A 137 13.37 -6.69 -7.52
CA MET A 137 14.30 -5.73 -6.90
C MET A 137 13.55 -4.46 -6.50
N TRP A 138 12.71 -3.96 -7.41
CA TRP A 138 11.90 -2.77 -7.15
C TRP A 138 10.91 -2.98 -6.01
N ALA A 139 10.26 -4.15 -5.93
CA ALA A 139 9.41 -4.49 -4.79
C ALA A 139 10.19 -4.50 -3.48
N ILE A 140 11.38 -5.11 -3.44
CA ILE A 140 12.24 -5.16 -2.24
C ILE A 140 12.64 -3.75 -1.81
N LEU A 141 13.13 -2.93 -2.73
CA LEU A 141 13.54 -1.55 -2.46
C LEU A 141 12.36 -0.70 -2.00
N GLY A 142 11.23 -0.77 -2.71
CA GLY A 142 10.02 -0.02 -2.41
C GLY A 142 9.47 -0.36 -1.03
N ASN A 143 9.31 -1.65 -0.72
CA ASN A 143 8.83 -2.07 0.60
C ASN A 143 9.82 -1.73 1.70
N SER A 144 11.13 -1.84 1.47
CA SER A 144 12.14 -1.54 2.51
C SER A 144 12.14 -0.05 2.87
N PHE A 145 12.35 0.82 1.89
CA PHE A 145 12.40 2.27 2.14
C PHE A 145 11.03 2.84 2.52
N GLY A 146 9.97 2.34 1.88
CA GLY A 146 8.60 2.72 2.19
C GLY A 146 8.21 2.36 3.62
N SER A 147 8.51 1.12 4.06
CA SER A 147 8.16 0.68 5.41
C SER A 147 8.98 1.41 6.47
N ILE A 148 10.28 1.61 6.26
CA ILE A 148 11.11 2.41 7.19
C ILE A 148 10.52 3.81 7.35
N SER A 149 10.11 4.43 6.24
CA SER A 149 9.51 5.76 6.26
C SER A 149 8.15 5.75 6.96
N LEU A 150 7.22 4.90 6.53
CA LEU A 150 5.86 4.84 7.08
C LEU A 150 5.85 4.40 8.55
N VAL A 151 6.42 3.24 8.84
CA VAL A 151 6.40 2.64 10.18
C VAL A 151 7.31 3.41 11.13
N GLY A 152 8.48 3.85 10.67
CA GLY A 152 9.40 4.64 11.49
C GLY A 152 8.79 5.97 11.92
N ILE A 153 8.14 6.68 10.99
CA ILE A 153 7.41 7.93 11.29
C ILE A 153 6.25 7.68 12.24
N ALA A 154 5.48 6.61 12.02
CA ALA A 154 4.36 6.26 12.88
C ALA A 154 4.81 5.88 14.30
N ALA A 155 5.87 5.07 14.43
CA ALA A 155 6.46 4.68 15.71
C ALA A 155 7.01 5.89 16.48
N TYR A 156 7.71 6.80 15.78
CA TYR A 156 8.15 8.07 16.35
C TYR A 156 6.97 8.91 16.83
N SER A 157 5.90 9.00 16.03
CA SER A 157 4.68 9.74 16.39
C SER A 157 3.99 9.15 17.62
N ILE A 158 3.87 7.82 17.70
CA ILE A 158 3.34 7.12 18.88
C ILE A 158 4.16 7.50 20.11
N TYR A 159 5.48 7.36 20.05
CA TYR A 159 6.35 7.68 21.19
C TYR A 159 6.24 9.15 21.63
N LYS A 160 6.23 10.08 20.66
CA LYS A 160 6.20 11.52 20.91
C LYS A 160 4.85 11.98 21.50
N PHE A 161 3.74 11.43 21.00
CA PHE A 161 2.39 11.90 21.35
C PHE A 161 1.66 11.02 22.39
N ARG A 162 2.27 9.93 22.88
CA ARG A 162 1.67 8.99 23.87
C ARG A 162 1.10 9.59 25.17
N ARG A 163 1.47 10.82 25.53
CA ARG A 163 0.95 11.52 26.73
C ARG A 163 0.18 12.80 26.40
N VAL A 164 -0.03 13.09 25.12
CA VAL A 164 -0.53 14.38 24.63
C VAL A 164 -1.79 14.21 23.79
N ASP A 165 -1.81 13.20 22.92
CA ASP A 165 -2.89 13.03 21.94
C ASP A 165 -3.13 11.54 21.67
N GLU A 166 -4.15 10.99 22.36
CA GLU A 166 -4.52 9.58 22.26
C GLU A 166 -5.07 9.22 20.87
N ASP A 167 -5.78 10.13 20.22
CA ASP A 167 -6.31 9.90 18.87
C ASP A 167 -5.17 9.80 17.84
N LEU A 168 -4.14 10.65 17.94
CA LEU A 168 -2.94 10.53 17.11
C LEU A 168 -2.18 9.22 17.36
N VAL A 169 -2.08 8.79 18.62
CA VAL A 169 -1.44 7.51 18.97
C VAL A 169 -2.21 6.35 18.36
N THR A 170 -3.53 6.31 18.58
CA THR A 170 -4.43 5.29 18.05
C THR A 170 -4.39 5.26 16.53
N THR A 171 -4.41 6.41 15.88
CA THR A 171 -4.25 6.55 14.42
C THR A 171 -2.98 5.87 13.93
N ASN A 172 -1.84 6.18 14.54
CA ASN A 172 -0.55 5.63 14.11
C ASN A 172 -0.42 4.13 14.43
N VAL A 173 -0.97 3.64 15.55
CA VAL A 173 -1.01 2.20 15.85
C VAL A 173 -1.82 1.46 14.78
N LEU A 174 -3.00 1.96 14.44
CA LEU A 174 -3.85 1.35 13.42
C LEU A 174 -3.18 1.35 12.03
N ILE A 175 -2.47 2.43 11.67
CA ILE A 175 -1.67 2.50 10.44
C ILE A 175 -0.53 1.47 10.44
N VAL A 176 0.21 1.34 11.54
CA VAL A 176 1.29 0.34 11.66
C VAL A 176 0.75 -1.08 11.53
N VAL A 177 -0.27 -1.43 12.30
CA VAL A 177 -0.85 -2.79 12.27
C VAL A 177 -1.48 -3.06 10.89
N GLY A 178 -2.20 -2.09 10.33
CA GLY A 178 -2.80 -2.20 9.00
C GLY A 178 -1.76 -2.33 7.88
N SER A 179 -0.67 -1.58 7.93
CA SER A 179 0.40 -1.66 6.92
C SER A 179 1.17 -2.98 6.96
N PHE A 180 1.37 -3.58 8.14
CA PHE A 180 2.01 -4.89 8.25
C PHE A 180 1.12 -6.06 7.85
N SER A 181 -0.22 -5.91 7.89
CA SER A 181 -1.15 -7.00 7.58
C SER A 181 -0.88 -7.65 6.20
N PRO A 182 -0.82 -6.91 5.07
CA PRO A 182 -0.50 -7.50 3.75
C PRO A 182 0.92 -8.06 3.63
N ALA A 183 1.87 -7.48 4.37
CA ALA A 183 3.27 -7.91 4.38
C ALA A 183 3.43 -9.27 5.09
N LEU A 184 2.79 -9.43 6.26
CA LEU A 184 2.77 -10.67 7.02
C LEU A 184 2.17 -11.83 6.21
N SER A 185 1.08 -11.58 5.47
CA SER A 185 0.52 -12.63 4.60
C SER A 185 1.48 -13.06 3.50
N GLY A 186 2.29 -12.15 2.94
CA GLY A 186 3.31 -12.53 1.96
C GLY A 186 4.44 -13.39 2.57
N VAL A 187 4.87 -13.06 3.80
CA VAL A 187 5.85 -13.88 4.52
C VAL A 187 5.28 -15.26 4.88
N LEU A 188 4.06 -15.31 5.39
CA LEU A 188 3.39 -16.57 5.75
C LEU A 188 3.18 -17.46 4.53
N LEU A 189 2.77 -16.90 3.38
CA LEU A 189 2.64 -17.65 2.14
C LEU A 189 4.00 -18.22 1.68
N ALA A 190 5.07 -17.42 1.76
CA ALA A 190 6.42 -17.88 1.45
C ALA A 190 6.94 -19.00 2.39
N LEU A 191 6.37 -19.11 3.59
CA LEU A 191 6.65 -20.17 4.57
C LEU A 191 5.71 -21.39 4.41
N GLY A 192 4.83 -21.41 3.40
CA GLY A 192 3.91 -22.51 3.13
C GLY A 192 2.61 -22.46 3.93
N ASP A 193 2.32 -21.36 4.63
CA ASP A 193 1.05 -21.15 5.33
C ASP A 193 -0.03 -20.61 4.38
N SER A 194 -1.27 -21.00 4.64
CA SER A 194 -2.46 -20.67 3.84
C SER A 194 -3.15 -19.37 4.28
N ALA A 195 -2.45 -18.50 5.00
CA ALA A 195 -2.98 -17.22 5.45
C ALA A 195 -3.53 -16.41 4.28
N SER A 196 -4.84 -16.17 4.27
CA SER A 196 -5.53 -15.55 3.13
C SER A 196 -5.00 -14.14 2.85
N LYS A 197 -4.41 -13.96 1.68
CA LYS A 197 -3.94 -12.65 1.19
C LYS A 197 -5.08 -11.65 1.12
N THR A 198 -6.27 -12.06 0.72
CA THR A 198 -7.44 -11.17 0.63
C THR A 198 -7.93 -10.72 2.00
N LEU A 199 -7.89 -11.61 3.00
CA LEU A 199 -8.17 -11.24 4.38
C LEU A 199 -7.16 -10.21 4.89
N SER A 200 -5.87 -10.42 4.60
CA SER A 200 -4.82 -9.50 5.03
C SER A 200 -4.95 -8.10 4.39
N LEU A 201 -5.41 -8.04 3.13
CA LEU A 201 -5.68 -6.79 2.43
C LEU A 201 -6.91 -6.08 2.99
N LEU A 202 -7.97 -6.85 3.30
CA LEU A 202 -9.17 -6.32 3.95
C LEU A 202 -8.82 -5.70 5.30
N VAL A 203 -8.13 -6.45 6.17
CA VAL A 203 -7.70 -5.98 7.48
C VAL A 203 -6.79 -4.77 7.34
N GLY A 204 -5.84 -4.79 6.40
CA GLY A 204 -4.94 -3.67 6.17
C GLY A 204 -5.67 -2.38 5.79
N MET A 205 -6.49 -2.44 4.73
CA MET A 205 -7.31 -1.31 4.27
C MET A 205 -8.25 -0.81 5.37
N PHE A 206 -8.94 -1.71 6.07
CA PHE A 206 -9.90 -1.36 7.11
C PHE A 206 -9.22 -0.65 8.29
N LEU A 207 -8.09 -1.17 8.80
CA LEU A 207 -7.37 -0.57 9.91
C LEU A 207 -6.78 0.80 9.55
N ILE A 208 -6.20 0.93 8.35
CA ILE A 208 -5.71 2.24 7.88
C ILE A 208 -6.86 3.24 7.76
N TYR A 209 -8.01 2.82 7.22
CA TYR A 209 -9.19 3.69 7.14
C TYR A 209 -9.71 4.07 8.52
N LEU A 210 -9.79 3.13 9.47
CA LEU A 210 -10.19 3.39 10.85
C LEU A 210 -9.24 4.39 11.52
N GLY A 211 -7.93 4.24 11.33
CA GLY A 211 -6.92 5.18 11.80
C GLY A 211 -7.16 6.58 11.25
N TYR A 212 -7.41 6.69 9.94
CA TYR A 212 -7.80 7.97 9.34
C TYR A 212 -9.06 8.54 9.99
N ARG A 213 -10.12 7.76 10.22
CA ARG A 213 -11.35 8.23 10.86
C ARG A 213 -11.14 8.71 12.30
N VAL A 214 -10.27 8.04 13.07
CA VAL A 214 -9.88 8.49 14.41
C VAL A 214 -9.19 9.85 14.33
N SER A 215 -8.28 10.06 13.38
CA SER A 215 -7.61 11.35 13.18
C SER A 215 -8.53 12.52 12.78
N GLN A 216 -9.79 12.24 12.41
CA GLN A 216 -10.79 13.24 12.05
C GLN A 216 -11.72 13.63 13.21
N ARG A 217 -11.56 13.02 14.40
CA ARG A 217 -12.40 13.35 15.55
C ARG A 217 -12.20 14.81 15.99
N PRO A 218 -13.28 15.51 16.40
CA PRO A 218 -13.15 16.84 16.99
C PRO A 218 -12.32 16.75 18.28
N LYS A 219 -11.37 17.66 18.47
CA LYS A 219 -10.69 17.82 19.75
C LYS A 219 -11.64 18.56 20.70
N ILE A 220 -11.99 17.90 21.80
CA ILE A 220 -12.82 18.46 22.89
C ILE A 220 -11.96 19.39 23.74
#